data_AF-A0A1F8ZX36-F1
#
_entry.id   AF-A0A1F8ZX36-F1
#
_cell.length_a   1.000
_cell.length_b   1.000
_cell.length_c   1.000
_cell.angle_alpha   90.00
_cell.angle_beta   90.00
_cell.angle_gamma   90.00
#
_symmetry.space_group_name_H-M   'P 1'
#
loop_
_entity.id
_entity.type
_entity.pdbx_description
1 polymer ?
#
loop_
_entity_poly.entity_id
_entity_poly.type
_entity_poly.pdbx_seq_one_letter_code
_entity_poly.pdbx_strand_id
1 'polypeptide(L)'
;MELNPYGKVPVLVDGDAVIYESAIINEYLEEKYPQIPLMPREQAQRARVRIWIDFCNTRLQAAGSEIAHGIDPEKAKGKLRGHLTALEREMNGRDYIAGNYSLADITFIPFFTRQQRYGVAIDDTLPNLKQWVERLLARPAVRSTL
;
A
#
# COMPACT_ATOMS: atom_id res chain seq x y z
N MET A 1 19.56 22.51 -2.94
CA MET A 1 19.37 21.82 -1.66
C MET A 1 18.39 20.69 -1.94
N GLU A 2 18.76 19.45 -1.63
CA GLU A 2 17.87 18.31 -1.87
C GLU A 2 16.75 18.34 -0.84
N LEU A 3 15.48 18.39 -1.29
CA LEU A 3 14.33 18.50 -0.38
C LEU A 3 14.14 17.25 0.48
N ASN A 4 14.61 16.09 -0.01
CA ASN A 4 14.66 14.85 0.77
C ASN A 4 16.12 14.41 0.91
N PRO A 5 16.70 14.43 2.12
CA PRO A 5 18.09 14.00 2.33
C PRO A 5 18.33 12.51 2.03
N TYR A 6 17.28 11.69 1.89
CA TYR A 6 17.40 10.30 1.49
C TYR A 6 17.47 10.10 -0.03
N GLY A 7 17.32 11.17 -0.82
CA GLY A 7 17.33 11.10 -2.29
C GLY A 7 16.18 10.29 -2.88
N LYS A 8 15.06 10.19 -2.15
CA LYS A 8 13.86 9.44 -2.57
C LYS A 8 12.70 10.37 -2.90
N VAL A 9 11.81 9.88 -3.74
CA VAL A 9 10.50 10.48 -4.03
C VAL A 9 9.40 9.56 -3.49
N PRO A 10 8.21 10.10 -3.14
CA PRO A 10 7.77 11.50 -3.23
C PRO A 10 8.24 12.41 -2.08
N VAL A 11 8.10 13.72 -2.29
CA VAL A 11 8.23 14.79 -1.29
C VAL A 11 7.02 15.70 -1.40
N LEU A 12 6.41 16.06 -0.27
CA LEU A 12 5.36 17.06 -0.17
C LEU A 12 5.97 18.36 0.40
N VAL A 13 5.74 19.47 -0.29
CA VAL A 13 6.05 20.81 0.21
C VAL A 13 4.75 21.54 0.48
N ASP A 14 4.57 22.03 1.70
CA ASP A 14 3.40 22.78 2.13
C ASP A 14 3.80 23.99 2.97
N GLY A 15 3.80 25.17 2.36
CA GLY A 15 4.42 26.36 2.95
C GLY A 15 5.90 26.10 3.22
N ASP A 16 6.30 26.26 4.47
CA ASP A 16 7.67 25.99 4.94
C ASP A 16 7.90 24.51 5.32
N ALA A 17 6.85 23.69 5.35
CA ALA A 17 6.97 22.28 5.70
C ALA A 17 7.45 21.45 4.51
N VAL A 18 8.48 20.64 4.74
CA VAL A 18 8.99 19.65 3.77
C VAL A 18 8.83 18.26 4.39
N ILE A 19 7.91 17.47 3.84
CA ILE A 19 7.56 16.14 4.33
C ILE A 19 7.98 15.10 3.30
N TYR A 20 8.70 14.08 3.74
CA TYR A 20 9.14 12.95 2.93
C TYR A 20 8.74 11.63 3.62
N GLU A 21 8.90 10.51 2.90
CA GLU A 21 8.31 9.19 3.18
C GLU A 21 6.80 9.14 2.95
N SER A 22 6.35 8.30 2.00
CA SER A 22 4.95 8.25 1.55
C SER A 22 3.94 8.01 2.68
N ALA A 23 4.26 7.14 3.64
CA ALA A 23 3.38 6.87 4.78
C ALA A 23 3.24 8.11 5.69
N ILE A 24 4.33 8.86 5.89
CA ILE A 24 4.32 10.07 6.72
C ILE A 24 3.62 11.22 6.00
N ILE A 25 3.81 11.35 4.68
CA ILE A 25 3.02 12.27 3.84
C ILE A 25 1.52 11.97 3.97
N ASN A 26 1.13 10.70 3.94
CA ASN A 26 -0.27 10.31 4.10
C ASN A 26 -0.82 10.62 5.50
N GLU A 27 -0.07 10.38 6.57
CA GLU A 27 -0.48 10.77 7.93
C GLU A 27 -0.60 12.30 8.07
N TYR A 28 0.32 13.06 7.50
CA TYR A 28 0.26 14.52 7.48
C TYR A 28 -1.01 15.03 6.77
N LEU A 29 -1.36 14.44 5.62
CA LEU A 29 -2.57 14.82 4.88
C LEU A 29 -3.86 14.45 5.63
N GLU A 30 -3.89 13.31 6.32
CA GLU A 30 -5.01 12.90 7.19
C GLU A 30 -5.23 13.91 8.33
N GLU A 31 -4.16 14.40 8.95
CA GLU A 31 -4.25 15.40 10.02
C GLU A 31 -4.66 16.78 9.49
N LYS A 32 -4.14 17.17 8.33
CA LYS A 32 -4.40 18.48 7.72
C LYS A 32 -5.82 18.61 7.14
N TYR A 33 -6.38 17.52 6.62
CA TYR A 33 -7.70 17.52 5.96
C TYR A 33 -8.67 16.51 6.60
N PRO A 34 -9.15 16.78 7.83
CA PRO A 34 -9.91 15.81 8.62
C PRO A 34 -11.37 15.60 8.16
N GLN A 35 -11.80 16.25 7.08
CA GLN A 35 -13.20 16.24 6.64
C GLN A 35 -13.64 14.86 6.12
N ILE A 36 -12.69 14.10 5.55
CA ILE A 36 -12.91 12.75 5.04
C ILE A 36 -11.87 11.84 5.72
N PRO A 37 -12.15 11.31 6.93
CA PRO A 37 -11.17 10.56 7.69
C PRO A 37 -10.86 9.21 7.02
N LEU A 38 -9.58 8.94 6.81
CA LEU A 38 -9.05 7.67 6.30
C LEU A 38 -8.37 6.86 7.42
N MET A 39 -8.36 7.37 8.64
CA MET A 39 -7.98 6.64 9.84
C MET A 39 -9.18 6.46 10.78
N PRO A 40 -9.29 5.31 11.46
CA PRO A 40 -10.30 5.13 12.50
C PRO A 40 -9.99 6.01 13.73
N ARG A 41 -11.01 6.22 14.57
CA ARG A 41 -10.89 6.96 15.82
C ARG A 41 -10.36 6.11 16.98
N GLU A 42 -10.75 4.84 17.02
CA GLU A 42 -10.38 3.92 18.09
C GLU A 42 -8.90 3.51 17.99
N GLN A 43 -8.18 3.49 19.12
CA GLN A 43 -6.73 3.37 19.15
C GLN A 43 -6.23 2.03 18.57
N ALA A 44 -6.86 0.91 18.91
CA ALA A 44 -6.47 -0.40 18.42
C ALA A 44 -6.72 -0.55 16.91
N GLN A 45 -7.80 0.02 16.38
CA GLN A 45 -8.07 0.06 14.94
C GLN A 45 -7.04 0.93 14.22
N ARG A 46 -6.58 2.05 14.81
CA ARG A 46 -5.49 2.86 14.24
C ARG A 46 -4.20 2.06 14.18
N ALA A 47 -3.88 1.31 15.24
CA ALA A 47 -2.74 0.40 15.25
C ALA A 47 -2.86 -0.67 14.15
N ARG A 48 -4.05 -1.25 13.94
CA ARG A 48 -4.30 -2.21 12.86
C ARG A 48 -4.04 -1.61 11.48
N VAL A 49 -4.48 -0.38 11.22
CA VAL A 49 -4.16 0.30 9.95
C VAL A 49 -2.65 0.44 9.77
N ARG A 50 -1.93 0.89 10.81
CA ARG A 50 -0.48 1.06 10.75
C ARG A 50 0.30 -0.24 10.58
N ILE A 51 -0.17 -1.34 11.15
CA ILE A 51 0.41 -2.68 10.93
C ILE A 51 0.36 -3.05 9.44
N TRP A 52 -0.75 -2.76 8.75
CA TRP A 52 -0.87 -3.07 7.32
C TRP A 52 -0.08 -2.13 6.42
N ILE A 53 0.05 -0.85 6.81
CA ILE A 53 0.97 0.09 6.15
C ILE A 53 2.42 -0.41 6.28
N ASP A 54 2.84 -0.80 7.48
CA ASP A 54 4.16 -1.37 7.72
C ASP A 54 4.37 -2.64 6.90
N PHE A 55 3.43 -3.59 6.94
CA PHE A 55 3.49 -4.82 6.15
C PHE A 55 3.71 -4.54 4.66
N CYS A 56 2.96 -3.59 4.09
CA CYS A 56 3.12 -3.21 2.69
C CYS A 56 4.54 -2.69 2.42
N ASN A 57 5.01 -1.74 3.22
CA ASN A 57 6.27 -1.05 3.01
C ASN A 57 7.49 -1.96 3.23
N THR A 58 7.48 -2.77 4.29
CA THR A 58 8.65 -3.54 4.72
C THR A 58 8.72 -4.94 4.12
N ARG A 59 7.59 -5.49 3.66
CA ARG A 59 7.51 -6.87 3.14
C ARG A 59 7.09 -6.91 1.69
N LEU A 60 5.89 -6.42 1.37
CA LEU A 60 5.33 -6.55 0.03
C LEU A 60 6.16 -5.73 -0.99
N GLN A 61 6.40 -4.45 -0.72
CA GLN A 61 7.21 -3.59 -1.57
C GLN A 61 8.67 -4.02 -1.61
N ALA A 62 9.23 -4.51 -0.51
CA ALA A 62 10.58 -5.05 -0.48
C ALA A 62 10.74 -6.22 -1.48
N ALA A 63 9.83 -7.20 -1.44
CA ALA A 63 9.84 -8.30 -2.40
C ALA A 63 9.65 -7.82 -3.85
N GLY A 64 8.72 -6.90 -4.09
CA GLY A 64 8.52 -6.31 -5.42
C GLY A 64 9.76 -5.54 -5.94
N SER A 65 10.45 -4.83 -5.05
CA SER A 65 11.68 -4.10 -5.35
C SER A 65 12.83 -5.03 -5.69
N GLU A 66 13.02 -6.11 -4.91
CA GLU A 66 14.02 -7.16 -5.22
C GLU A 66 13.80 -7.73 -6.63
N ILE A 67 12.54 -8.03 -7.00
CA ILE A 67 12.20 -8.49 -8.35
C ILE A 67 12.52 -7.44 -9.40
N ALA A 68 12.09 -6.19 -9.19
CA ALA A 68 12.25 -5.10 -10.16
C ALA A 68 13.73 -4.76 -10.42
N HIS A 69 14.60 -4.95 -9.43
CA HIS A 69 16.04 -4.71 -9.54
C HIS A 69 16.85 -5.99 -9.85
N GLY A 70 16.21 -7.14 -10.06
CA GLY A 70 16.89 -8.39 -10.39
C GLY A 70 17.70 -9.01 -9.25
N ILE A 71 17.39 -8.66 -7.99
CA ILE A 71 18.07 -9.18 -6.80
C ILE A 71 17.41 -10.50 -6.40
N ASP A 72 18.06 -11.63 -6.71
CA ASP A 72 17.55 -12.98 -6.44
C ASP A 72 16.04 -13.13 -6.78
N PRO A 73 15.66 -12.91 -8.06
CA PRO A 73 14.28 -12.69 -8.44
C PRO A 73 13.37 -13.88 -8.17
N GLU A 74 13.87 -15.13 -8.25
CA GLU A 74 13.05 -16.31 -7.97
C GLU A 74 12.74 -16.44 -6.47
N LYS A 75 13.71 -16.18 -5.59
CA LYS A 75 13.45 -16.12 -4.15
C LYS A 75 12.48 -14.98 -3.80
N ALA A 76 12.66 -13.81 -4.40
CA ALA A 76 11.79 -12.66 -4.19
C ALA A 76 10.36 -12.92 -4.67
N LYS A 77 10.16 -13.58 -5.83
CA LYS A 77 8.85 -14.06 -6.28
C LYS A 77 8.24 -15.07 -5.30
N GLY A 78 9.05 -15.96 -4.72
CA GLY A 78 8.61 -16.87 -3.66
C GLY A 78 8.07 -16.13 -2.42
N LYS A 79 8.81 -15.12 -1.93
CA LYS A 79 8.35 -14.24 -0.83
C LYS A 79 7.05 -13.53 -1.20
N LEU A 80 7.00 -12.93 -2.40
CA LEU A 80 5.84 -12.20 -2.89
C LEU A 80 4.60 -13.10 -2.92
N ARG A 81 4.68 -14.31 -3.50
CA ARG A 81 3.58 -15.29 -3.46
C ARG A 81 3.10 -15.57 -2.04
N GLY A 82 4.03 -15.79 -1.11
CA GLY A 82 3.70 -15.98 0.31
C GLY A 82 2.96 -14.79 0.93
N HIS A 83 3.36 -13.57 0.60
CA HIS A 83 2.67 -12.35 1.05
C HIS A 83 1.28 -12.21 0.44
N LEU A 84 1.11 -12.52 -0.85
CA LEU A 84 -0.21 -12.51 -1.50
C LEU A 84 -1.14 -13.57 -0.89
N THR A 85 -0.65 -14.78 -0.59
CA THR A 85 -1.43 -15.80 0.13
C THR A 85 -1.82 -15.37 1.54
N ALA A 86 -0.95 -14.61 2.24
CA ALA A 86 -1.30 -14.05 3.55
C ALA A 86 -2.42 -13.01 3.45
N LEU A 87 -2.34 -12.11 2.45
CA LEU A 87 -3.38 -11.12 2.18
C LEU A 87 -4.71 -11.78 1.78
N GLU A 88 -4.68 -12.82 0.97
CA GLU A 88 -5.87 -13.62 0.61
C GLU A 88 -6.62 -14.12 1.86
N ARG A 89 -5.88 -14.67 2.83
CA ARG A 89 -6.47 -15.15 4.09
C ARG A 89 -7.04 -14.01 4.93
N GLU A 90 -6.34 -12.88 4.98
CA GLU A 90 -6.82 -11.71 5.72
C GLU A 90 -8.11 -11.14 5.13
N MET A 91 -8.20 -11.10 3.79
CA MET A 91 -9.36 -10.56 3.08
C MET A 91 -10.60 -11.46 3.11
N ASN A 92 -10.50 -12.68 3.65
CA ASN A 92 -11.66 -13.56 3.77
C ASN A 92 -12.78 -12.92 4.61
N GLY A 93 -13.94 -12.71 3.99
CA GLY A 93 -15.09 -12.05 4.62
C GLY A 93 -14.90 -10.56 4.89
N ARG A 94 -13.94 -9.89 4.23
CA ARG A 94 -13.66 -8.46 4.38
C ARG A 94 -13.75 -7.74 3.05
N ASP A 95 -14.24 -6.50 3.12
CA ASP A 95 -14.23 -5.57 2.00
C ASP A 95 -12.93 -4.74 1.94
N TYR A 96 -12.33 -4.47 3.11
CA TYR A 96 -11.13 -3.66 3.28
C TYR A 96 -10.22 -4.26 4.37
N ILE A 97 -8.91 -4.08 4.22
CA ILE A 97 -7.90 -4.83 5.00
C ILE A 97 -7.94 -4.52 6.51
N ALA A 98 -8.36 -3.30 6.86
CA ALA A 98 -8.50 -2.83 8.23
C ALA A 98 -9.97 -2.67 8.68
N GLY A 99 -10.90 -3.34 7.99
CA GLY A 99 -12.34 -3.28 8.25
C GLY A 99 -13.07 -2.25 7.39
N ASN A 100 -12.72 -0.98 7.53
CA ASN A 100 -13.21 0.10 6.66
C ASN A 100 -12.10 0.57 5.70
N TYR A 101 -12.49 1.18 4.58
CA TYR A 101 -11.53 1.80 3.65
C TYR A 101 -10.70 2.84 4.39
N SER A 102 -9.38 2.70 4.30
CA SER A 102 -8.44 3.48 5.12
C SER A 102 -7.12 3.74 4.40
N LEU A 103 -6.22 4.47 5.07
CA LEU A 103 -4.83 4.59 4.62
C LEU A 103 -4.13 3.23 4.44
N ALA A 104 -4.57 2.18 5.15
CA ALA A 104 -4.06 0.82 4.94
C ALA A 104 -4.31 0.37 3.51
N ASP A 105 -5.53 0.50 3.00
CA ASP A 105 -5.87 0.07 1.64
C ASP A 105 -5.15 0.94 0.59
N ILE A 106 -5.08 2.25 0.83
CA ILE A 106 -4.46 3.21 -0.08
C ILE A 106 -2.98 2.88 -0.32
N THR A 107 -2.26 2.46 0.72
CA THR A 107 -0.83 2.17 0.64
C THR A 107 -0.49 1.03 -0.34
N PHE A 108 -1.45 0.13 -0.61
CA PHE A 108 -1.26 -1.00 -1.53
C PHE A 108 -1.53 -0.63 -3.00
N ILE A 109 -2.28 0.45 -3.26
CA ILE A 109 -2.72 0.80 -4.61
C ILE A 109 -1.53 0.92 -5.59
N PRO A 110 -0.47 1.70 -5.31
CA PRO A 110 0.65 1.85 -6.26
C PRO A 110 1.38 0.54 -6.56
N PHE A 111 1.36 -0.40 -5.62
CA PHE A 111 1.92 -1.73 -5.82
C PHE A 111 1.09 -2.50 -6.85
N PHE A 112 -0.23 -2.57 -6.67
CA PHE A 112 -1.12 -3.33 -7.54
C PHE A 112 -1.35 -2.71 -8.92
N THR A 113 -1.27 -1.37 -9.05
CA THR A 113 -1.26 -0.72 -10.38
C THR A 113 -0.06 -1.15 -11.22
N ARG A 114 1.02 -1.61 -10.58
CA ARG A 114 2.27 -2.03 -11.23
C ARG A 114 2.49 -3.53 -11.19
N GLN A 115 1.47 -4.32 -10.84
CA GLN A 115 1.60 -5.76 -10.57
C GLN A 115 2.27 -6.56 -11.70
N GLN A 116 2.05 -6.16 -12.96
CA GLN A 116 2.64 -6.80 -14.14
C GLN A 116 4.18 -6.77 -14.12
N ARG A 117 4.79 -5.80 -13.43
CA ARG A 117 6.26 -5.68 -13.31
C ARG A 117 6.88 -6.80 -12.47
N TYR A 118 6.10 -7.47 -11.62
CA TYR A 118 6.65 -8.43 -10.67
C TYR A 118 6.62 -9.89 -11.17
N GLY A 119 5.93 -10.16 -12.29
CA GLY A 119 5.84 -11.51 -12.86
C GLY A 119 5.20 -12.54 -11.91
N VAL A 120 4.39 -12.09 -10.96
CA VAL A 120 3.58 -12.93 -10.07
C VAL A 120 2.12 -12.53 -10.27
N ALA A 121 1.31 -13.48 -10.75
CA ALA A 121 -0.10 -13.24 -11.03
C ALA A 121 -0.95 -13.38 -9.75
N ILE A 122 -2.02 -12.59 -9.69
CA ILE A 122 -3.17 -12.84 -8.81
C ILE A 122 -4.15 -13.67 -9.64
N ASP A 123 -4.12 -14.99 -9.44
CA ASP A 123 -4.96 -15.96 -10.17
C ASP A 123 -6.19 -16.36 -9.36
N ASP A 124 -6.95 -17.33 -9.87
CA ASP A 124 -8.22 -17.76 -9.27
C ASP A 124 -8.03 -18.53 -7.94
N THR A 125 -6.79 -18.79 -7.51
CA THR A 125 -6.50 -19.30 -6.17
C THR A 125 -6.52 -18.21 -5.09
N LEU A 126 -6.58 -16.93 -5.49
CA LEU A 126 -6.58 -15.76 -4.61
C LEU A 126 -7.85 -14.89 -4.81
N PRO A 127 -9.06 -15.47 -4.71
CA PRO A 127 -10.30 -14.79 -5.08
C PRO A 127 -10.66 -13.60 -4.17
N ASN A 128 -10.33 -13.63 -2.88
CA ASN A 128 -10.63 -12.52 -1.97
C ASN A 128 -9.69 -11.34 -2.23
N LEU A 129 -8.40 -11.63 -2.41
CA LEU A 129 -7.40 -10.65 -2.80
C LEU A 129 -7.74 -10.02 -4.15
N LYS A 130 -8.12 -10.84 -5.14
CA LYS A 130 -8.53 -10.36 -6.48
C LYS A 130 -9.67 -9.36 -6.39
N GLN A 131 -10.75 -9.70 -5.68
CA GLN A 131 -11.89 -8.81 -5.47
C GLN A 131 -11.51 -7.52 -4.75
N TRP A 132 -10.65 -7.58 -3.73
CA TRP A 132 -10.17 -6.40 -3.04
C TRP A 132 -9.35 -5.50 -3.96
N VAL A 133 -8.40 -6.05 -4.72
CA VAL A 133 -7.59 -5.29 -5.68
C VAL A 133 -8.46 -4.64 -6.74
N GLU A 134 -9.40 -5.38 -7.34
CA GLU A 134 -10.36 -4.84 -8.31
C GLU A 134 -11.18 -3.69 -7.72
N ARG A 135 -11.67 -3.84 -6.48
CA ARG A 135 -12.40 -2.77 -5.77
C ARG A 135 -11.54 -1.53 -5.57
N LEU A 136 -10.28 -1.67 -5.17
CA LEU A 136 -9.37 -0.53 -4.99
C LEU A 136 -9.09 0.17 -6.31
N LEU A 137 -8.79 -0.57 -7.37
CA LEU A 137 -8.47 -0.01 -8.69
C LEU A 137 -9.70 0.56 -9.41
N ALA A 138 -10.91 0.14 -9.05
CA ALA A 138 -12.15 0.68 -9.60
C ALA A 138 -12.53 2.06 -9.04
N ARG A 139 -11.91 2.51 -7.93
CA ARG A 139 -12.26 3.79 -7.29
C ARG A 139 -11.98 4.97 -8.24
N PRO A 140 -12.89 5.94 -8.38
CA PRO A 140 -12.69 7.10 -9.26
C PRO A 140 -11.38 7.85 -9.01
N ALA A 141 -11.03 8.09 -7.74
CA ALA A 141 -9.80 8.76 -7.34
C ALA A 141 -8.51 8.00 -7.71
N VAL A 142 -8.61 6.69 -7.94
CA VAL A 142 -7.50 5.85 -8.40
C VAL A 142 -7.45 5.83 -9.92
N ARG A 143 -8.59 5.66 -10.58
CA ARG A 143 -8.64 5.67 -12.05
C ARG A 143 -8.12 6.97 -12.66
N SER A 144 -8.26 8.10 -11.97
CA SER A 144 -7.71 9.39 -12.43
C SER A 144 -6.17 9.49 -12.33
N THR A 145 -5.48 8.48 -11.77
CA THR A 145 -4.02 8.47 -11.59
C THR A 145 -3.29 7.40 -12.40
N LEU A 146 -4.03 6.57 -13.15
CA LEU A 146 -3.51 5.52 -14.05
C LEU A 146 -3.18 6.09 -15.43
#